data_AF-A0A5J4U5V1-F1
#
_entry.id   AF-A0A5J4U5V1-F1
#
_cell.length_a   1.000
_cell.length_b   1.000
_cell.length_c   1.000
_cell.angle_alpha   90.00
_cell.angle_beta   90.00
_cell.angle_gamma   90.00
#
_symmetry.space_group_name_H-M   'P 1'
#
loop_
_entity.id
_entity.type
_entity.pdbx_description
1 polymer ?
#
loop_
_entity_poly.entity_id
_entity_poly.type
_entity_poly.pdbx_seq_one_letter_code
_entity_poly.pdbx_strand_id
1 'polypeptide(L)'
;MQDFQITESTKYRYIGIYSMMVRVSRFPLAGLLERKVNTYFGKPINKNDLSIRNSQWISVLEPLSVASTIKLKWRDQYDGDNQYKKIATPTGFAALKTIYFDLRQGDDFITQWIEQVFKEAKQVSLDNKYDNQDISYKQNVSIIGFNSSRFDQALFSKQLHNDKWTIKSFIGSYGQGKQIIVEHKQTHQQINFIDAMNYTQPTDLASFAKDFGNKDNESKGLFPYEGITYDNYNYELIKSQHFSIRAFNSMLKNKTMSDDDYLLYLSDAKNYATRWDYLQHYNELDTQIMIQPLDNLINRFYQYNVDMLSFMSFAANANAIKYAIAYKDFDLNVSYPQSQSKSKPFTLSQSYWNYKVIGYSIQDKKKHRKTNYNVAINDYEYYKDLFDTSNCAI
;
A
#
# COMPACT_ATOMS: atom_id res chain seq x y z
N MET A 1 -21.12 -5.56 17.74
CA MET A 1 -20.38 -4.71 16.78
C MET A 1 -19.19 -4.14 17.51
N GLN A 2 -17.99 -4.13 16.94
CA GLN A 2 -16.93 -3.28 17.48
C GLN A 2 -17.42 -1.84 17.37
N ASP A 3 -17.39 -1.09 18.47
CA ASP A 3 -17.64 0.34 18.45
C ASP A 3 -16.56 1.00 17.58
N PHE A 4 -16.91 1.27 16.32
CA PHE A 4 -16.11 2.08 15.42
C PHE A 4 -16.26 3.55 15.83
N GLN A 5 -15.79 3.90 17.02
CA GLN A 5 -15.70 5.29 17.41
C GLN A 5 -14.52 5.93 16.68
N ILE A 6 -14.86 6.75 15.69
CA ILE A 6 -13.91 7.59 14.98
C ILE A 6 -13.74 8.83 15.83
N THR A 7 -12.53 9.00 16.37
CA THR A 7 -12.17 10.14 17.20
C THR A 7 -11.38 11.15 16.37
N GLU A 8 -11.11 12.34 16.91
CA GLU A 8 -10.25 13.31 16.24
C GLU A 8 -8.86 12.76 15.90
N SER A 9 -8.35 11.77 16.64
CA SER A 9 -7.04 11.18 16.32
C SER A 9 -7.07 10.35 15.03
N THR A 10 -8.24 9.87 14.60
CA THR A 10 -8.42 9.17 13.31
C THR A 10 -8.23 10.12 12.12
N LYS A 11 -8.43 11.44 12.33
CA LYS A 11 -8.15 12.48 11.33
C LYS A 11 -6.66 12.56 10.98
N TYR A 12 -5.79 12.13 11.89
CA TYR A 12 -4.34 12.24 11.74
C TYR A 12 -3.67 10.89 11.95
N ARG A 13 -3.44 10.19 10.85
CA ARG A 13 -2.60 9.01 10.85
C ARG A 13 -1.14 9.40 10.74
N TYR A 14 -0.36 8.97 11.72
CA TYR A 14 1.08 8.87 11.64
C TYR A 14 1.41 7.55 10.93
N ILE A 15 2.27 7.63 9.93
CA ILE A 15 2.54 6.54 8.98
C ILE A 15 4.03 6.49 8.65
N GLY A 16 4.50 5.31 8.22
CA GLY A 16 5.75 5.18 7.51
C GLY A 16 5.49 5.14 6.01
N ILE A 17 6.37 5.75 5.22
CA ILE A 17 6.37 5.66 3.75
C ILE A 17 7.72 5.12 3.33
N TYR A 18 7.78 4.27 2.31
CA TYR A 18 9.04 3.78 1.77
C TYR A 18 9.07 3.80 0.23
N SER A 19 10.29 3.88 -0.30
CA SER A 19 10.60 3.76 -1.73
C SER A 19 11.90 2.97 -1.89
N MET A 20 11.99 2.17 -2.94
CA MET A 20 13.13 1.29 -3.19
C MET A 20 13.71 1.53 -4.58
N MET A 21 15.03 1.63 -4.65
CA MET A 21 15.76 1.59 -5.92
C MET A 21 16.29 0.17 -6.14
N VAL A 22 16.21 -0.30 -7.37
CA VAL A 22 16.67 -1.63 -7.75
C VAL A 22 17.68 -1.56 -8.88
N ARG A 23 18.66 -2.46 -8.85
CA ARG A 23 19.56 -2.69 -9.98
C ARG A 23 19.08 -3.90 -10.76
N VAL A 24 19.19 -3.82 -12.09
CA VAL A 24 18.75 -4.87 -13.00
C VAL A 24 19.97 -5.61 -13.56
N SER A 25 19.96 -6.94 -13.45
CA SER A 25 20.88 -7.84 -14.16
C SER A 25 20.14 -8.44 -15.35
N ARG A 26 20.73 -8.46 -16.55
CA ARG A 26 20.15 -9.16 -17.73
C ARG A 26 21.09 -10.29 -18.17
N PHE A 27 20.63 -11.53 -18.10
CA PHE A 27 21.43 -12.71 -18.49
C PHE A 27 20.94 -13.30 -19.81
N PRO A 28 21.80 -13.57 -20.80
CA PRO A 28 21.42 -14.31 -22.00
C PRO A 28 21.20 -15.78 -21.65
N LEU A 29 20.08 -16.36 -22.11
CA LEU A 29 19.70 -17.75 -21.78
C LEU A 29 20.79 -18.78 -22.19
N ALA A 30 21.62 -18.46 -23.18
CA ALA A 30 22.59 -19.37 -23.78
C ALA A 30 23.94 -19.48 -23.03
N GLY A 31 24.14 -18.75 -21.92
CA GLY A 31 25.44 -18.64 -21.24
C GLY A 31 25.47 -19.12 -19.78
N LEU A 32 24.44 -19.83 -19.31
CA LEU A 32 24.42 -20.31 -17.92
C LEU A 32 25.40 -21.48 -17.74
N LEU A 33 26.62 -21.16 -17.31
CA LEU A 33 27.47 -22.10 -16.59
C LEU A 33 26.63 -22.68 -15.43
N GLU A 34 26.48 -24.01 -15.39
CA GLU A 34 25.60 -24.80 -14.52
C GLU A 34 25.64 -24.45 -13.01
N ARG A 35 26.64 -23.68 -12.56
CA ARG A 35 26.84 -23.34 -11.14
C ARG A 35 25.84 -22.34 -10.54
N LYS A 36 25.21 -21.44 -11.33
CA LYS A 36 24.33 -20.39 -10.75
C LYS A 36 22.82 -20.66 -10.84
N VAL A 37 22.34 -21.51 -11.75
CA VAL A 37 20.88 -21.81 -11.84
C VAL A 37 20.40 -22.60 -10.62
N ASN A 38 21.19 -23.58 -10.18
CA ASN A 38 20.85 -24.43 -9.05
C ASN A 38 20.73 -23.66 -7.72
N THR A 39 21.38 -22.50 -7.62
CA THR A 39 21.32 -21.63 -6.44
C THR A 39 20.01 -20.84 -6.35
N TYR A 40 19.40 -20.47 -7.49
CA TYR A 40 18.23 -19.58 -7.52
C TYR A 40 16.88 -20.29 -7.71
N PHE A 41 16.85 -21.44 -8.40
CA PHE A 41 15.57 -22.04 -8.82
C PHE A 41 15.35 -23.49 -8.37
N GLY A 42 16.32 -24.12 -7.70
CA GLY A 42 16.16 -25.39 -6.98
C GLY A 42 15.71 -26.61 -7.81
N LYS A 43 15.53 -26.48 -9.12
CA LYS A 43 15.14 -27.57 -10.02
C LYS A 43 16.17 -27.74 -11.13
N PRO A 44 16.62 -28.98 -11.40
CA PRO A 44 17.43 -29.25 -12.59
C PRO A 44 16.58 -28.96 -13.84
N ILE A 45 17.15 -28.20 -14.78
CA ILE A 45 16.50 -27.88 -16.04
C ILE A 45 16.41 -29.15 -16.89
N ASN A 46 15.20 -29.59 -17.23
CA ASN A 46 14.99 -30.64 -18.23
C ASN A 46 15.10 -30.02 -19.64
N LYS A 47 16.11 -30.42 -20.41
CA LYS A 47 16.40 -29.88 -21.75
C LYS A 47 15.27 -30.10 -22.77
N ASN A 48 14.30 -30.95 -22.45
CA ASN A 48 13.21 -31.35 -23.35
C ASN A 48 11.87 -30.62 -23.09
N ASP A 49 11.80 -29.71 -22.12
CA ASP A 49 10.57 -28.97 -21.82
C ASP A 49 10.43 -27.74 -22.74
N LEU A 50 9.52 -27.83 -23.71
CA LEU A 50 9.26 -26.79 -24.71
C LEU A 50 8.43 -25.61 -24.17
N SER A 51 7.91 -25.68 -22.93
CA SER A 51 7.05 -24.64 -22.34
C SER A 51 7.82 -23.40 -21.86
N ILE A 52 9.15 -23.48 -21.72
CA ILE A 52 10.02 -22.41 -21.20
C ILE A 52 10.79 -21.75 -22.35
N ARG A 53 10.11 -21.24 -23.38
CA ARG A 53 10.77 -20.45 -24.43
C ARG A 53 9.88 -19.30 -24.86
N ASN A 54 10.01 -18.15 -24.20
CA ASN A 54 9.60 -16.85 -24.77
C ASN A 54 10.35 -15.61 -24.22
N SER A 55 11.34 -15.76 -23.35
CA SER A 55 12.24 -14.67 -22.97
C SER A 55 13.68 -15.06 -23.26
N GLN A 56 14.34 -14.38 -24.21
CA GLN A 56 15.77 -14.59 -24.52
C GLN A 56 16.71 -14.15 -23.37
N TRP A 57 16.16 -13.47 -22.36
CA TRP A 57 16.88 -12.88 -21.24
C TRP A 57 16.16 -13.17 -19.92
N ILE A 58 16.90 -13.59 -18.89
CA ILE A 58 16.41 -13.58 -17.50
C ILE A 58 16.85 -12.26 -16.88
N SER A 59 15.90 -11.49 -16.33
CA SER A 59 16.22 -10.29 -15.56
C SER A 59 16.14 -10.60 -14.06
N VAL A 60 17.22 -10.37 -13.33
CA VAL A 60 17.23 -10.45 -11.86
C VAL A 60 17.21 -9.03 -11.31
N LEU A 61 16.24 -8.76 -10.44
CA LEU A 61 16.10 -7.49 -9.72
C LEU A 61 16.70 -7.65 -8.34
N GLU A 62 17.59 -6.74 -7.97
CA GLU A 62 18.16 -6.69 -6.63
C GLU A 62 18.00 -5.30 -6.02
N PRO A 63 17.65 -5.20 -4.73
CA PRO A 63 17.63 -3.92 -4.03
C PRO A 63 19.01 -3.24 -4.09
N LEU A 64 19.02 -1.98 -4.51
CA LEU A 64 20.20 -1.11 -4.49
C LEU A 64 20.19 -0.20 -3.25
N SER A 65 19.01 0.34 -2.93
CA SER A 65 18.78 1.18 -1.76
C SER A 65 17.30 1.26 -1.42
N VAL A 66 17.01 1.64 -0.17
CA VAL A 66 15.67 1.87 0.33
C VAL A 66 15.67 3.15 1.18
N ALA A 67 14.72 4.04 0.88
CA ALA A 67 14.44 5.20 1.70
C ALA A 67 13.11 5.02 2.42
N SER A 68 12.97 5.61 3.59
CA SER A 68 11.70 5.73 4.28
C SER A 68 11.56 7.07 4.95
N THR A 69 10.37 7.66 4.85
CA THR A 69 10.00 8.84 5.63
C THR A 69 8.92 8.44 6.63
N ILE A 70 9.23 8.61 7.91
CA ILE A 70 8.32 8.35 9.02
C ILE A 70 7.71 9.66 9.47
N LYS A 71 6.38 9.75 9.41
CA LYS A 71 5.61 10.87 9.92
C LYS A 71 5.28 10.63 11.39
N LEU A 72 5.68 11.53 12.26
CA LEU A 72 5.54 11.46 13.72
C LEU A 72 4.84 12.71 14.26
N LYS A 73 4.27 12.62 15.46
CA LYS A 73 3.74 13.80 16.17
C LYS A 73 4.90 14.69 16.59
N TRP A 74 4.82 15.99 16.29
CA TRP A 74 5.87 16.93 16.69
C TRP A 74 6.03 16.96 18.21
N ARG A 75 7.28 17.06 18.67
CA ARG A 75 7.67 17.21 20.07
C ARG A 75 8.81 18.21 20.15
N ASP A 76 8.85 19.01 21.21
CA ASP A 76 9.88 20.04 21.36
C ASP A 76 11.30 19.46 21.46
N GLN A 77 11.43 18.20 21.91
CA GLN A 77 12.71 17.48 21.91
C GLN A 77 13.30 17.24 20.51
N TYR A 78 12.51 17.39 19.44
CA TYR A 78 13.00 17.29 18.05
C TYR A 78 13.53 18.62 17.53
N ASP A 79 13.32 19.71 18.25
CA ASP A 79 13.77 21.02 17.82
C ASP A 79 15.30 21.08 17.84
N GLY A 80 15.90 21.50 16.72
CA GLY A 80 17.35 21.50 16.52
C GLY A 80 17.99 20.13 16.20
N ASP A 81 17.24 19.02 16.14
CA ASP A 81 17.75 17.74 15.64
C ASP A 81 17.56 17.66 14.12
N ASN A 82 18.67 17.65 13.39
CA ASN A 82 18.71 17.62 11.92
C ASN A 82 18.06 16.36 11.31
N GLN A 83 17.78 15.31 12.10
CA GLN A 83 17.05 14.14 11.64
C GLN A 83 15.55 14.39 11.45
N TYR A 84 15.01 15.46 12.03
CA TYR A 84 13.57 15.74 12.04
C TYR A 84 13.27 17.03 11.28
N LYS A 85 12.51 16.91 10.19
CA LYS A 85 11.95 18.06 9.45
C LYS A 85 10.58 18.40 10.02
N LYS A 86 10.42 19.59 10.59
CA LYS A 86 9.11 20.10 11.06
C LYS A 86 8.25 20.45 9.85
N ILE A 87 7.01 19.93 9.82
CA ILE A 87 6.02 20.28 8.80
C ILE A 87 4.74 20.78 9.45
N ALA A 88 4.10 21.75 8.81
CA ALA A 88 2.75 22.18 9.19
C ALA A 88 1.74 21.17 8.66
N THR A 89 0.77 20.81 9.50
CA THR A 89 -0.41 20.04 9.13
C THR A 89 -1.65 20.89 9.40
N PRO A 90 -2.84 20.53 8.88
CA PRO A 90 -4.06 21.33 9.08
C PRO A 90 -4.43 21.66 10.54
N THR A 91 -3.85 21.00 11.55
CA THR A 91 -4.15 21.22 12.97
C THR A 91 -2.94 21.29 13.89
N GLY A 92 -1.74 21.46 13.34
CA GLY A 92 -0.55 21.64 14.15
C GLY A 92 0.72 21.31 13.39
N PHE A 93 1.61 20.58 14.05
CA PHE A 93 2.91 20.23 13.50
C PHE A 93 3.14 18.73 13.57
N ALA A 94 3.76 18.19 12.52
CA ALA A 94 4.31 16.85 12.50
C ALA A 94 5.83 16.93 12.28
N ALA A 95 6.52 15.86 12.64
CA ALA A 95 7.93 15.66 12.34
C ALA A 95 8.06 14.60 11.25
N LEU A 96 8.87 14.87 10.23
CA LEU A 96 9.30 13.89 9.26
C LEU A 96 10.71 13.43 9.61
N LYS A 97 10.88 12.14 9.83
CA LYS A 97 12.19 11.51 10.00
C LYS A 97 12.49 10.65 8.79
N THR A 98 13.58 10.94 8.10
CA THR A 98 14.01 10.18 6.93
C THR A 98 15.09 9.18 7.31
N ILE A 99 14.97 7.97 6.76
CA ILE A 99 15.84 6.82 7.01
C ILE A 99 16.27 6.30 5.65
N TYR A 100 17.56 6.13 5.46
CA TYR A 100 18.12 5.64 4.21
C TYR A 100 19.05 4.47 4.48
N PHE A 101 18.89 3.41 3.68
CA PHE A 101 19.83 2.32 3.62
C PHE A 101 20.21 1.97 2.18
N ASP A 102 21.47 1.64 1.94
CA ASP A 102 21.95 1.16 0.66
C ASP A 102 22.94 0.00 0.81
N LEU A 103 23.36 -0.57 -0.32
CA LEU A 103 24.25 -1.74 -0.32
C LEU A 103 25.63 -1.47 0.32
N ARG A 104 26.08 -0.21 0.43
CA ARG A 104 27.38 0.12 1.05
C ARG A 104 27.38 -0.23 2.54
N GLN A 105 26.20 -0.42 3.14
CA GLN A 105 26.03 -0.84 4.53
C GLN A 105 25.99 -2.36 4.74
N GLY A 106 26.22 -3.15 3.69
CA GLY A 106 26.30 -4.61 3.75
C GLY A 106 25.11 -5.32 3.10
N ASP A 107 25.26 -6.64 2.86
CA ASP A 107 24.26 -7.45 2.15
C ASP A 107 22.92 -7.59 2.91
N ASP A 108 22.92 -7.33 4.21
CA ASP A 108 21.76 -7.39 5.10
C ASP A 108 21.09 -6.02 5.33
N PHE A 109 21.44 -4.99 4.55
CA PHE A 109 20.90 -3.62 4.72
C PHE A 109 19.36 -3.56 4.73
N ILE A 110 18.67 -4.44 3.98
CA ILE A 110 17.20 -4.55 4.01
C ILE A 110 16.70 -5.04 5.37
N THR A 111 17.39 -5.99 5.99
CA THR A 111 17.07 -6.47 7.34
C THR A 111 17.34 -5.37 8.37
N GLN A 112 18.45 -4.65 8.24
CA GLN A 112 18.75 -3.48 9.09
C GLN A 112 17.68 -2.39 8.96
N TRP A 113 17.22 -2.13 7.72
CA TRP A 113 16.12 -1.20 7.44
C TRP A 113 14.81 -1.64 8.10
N ILE A 114 14.39 -2.90 7.96
CA ILE A 114 13.17 -3.43 8.60
C ILE A 114 13.25 -3.29 10.13
N GLU A 115 14.42 -3.57 10.72
CA GLU A 115 14.64 -3.38 12.15
C GLU A 115 14.48 -1.92 12.57
N GLN A 116 15.01 -0.97 11.78
CA GLN A 116 14.80 0.45 12.04
C GLN A 116 13.32 0.84 11.89
N VAL A 117 12.62 0.34 10.87
CA VAL A 117 11.17 0.56 10.69
C VAL A 117 10.39 0.07 11.91
N PHE A 118 10.72 -1.08 12.48
CA PHE A 118 10.08 -1.57 13.72
C PHE A 118 10.34 -0.65 14.92
N LYS A 119 11.54 -0.06 15.05
CA LYS A 119 11.85 0.89 16.13
C LYS A 119 10.97 2.13 16.02
N GLU A 120 10.89 2.73 14.83
CA GLU A 120 10.09 3.92 14.61
C GLU A 120 8.58 3.62 14.70
N ALA A 121 8.14 2.44 14.26
CA ALA A 121 6.75 2.01 14.36
C ALA A 121 6.25 1.96 15.81
N LYS A 122 7.13 1.72 16.81
CA LYS A 122 6.73 1.82 18.22
C LYS A 122 6.27 3.24 18.55
N GLN A 123 7.03 4.25 18.13
CA GLN A 123 6.67 5.65 18.37
C GLN A 123 5.42 6.05 17.57
N VAL A 124 5.32 5.64 16.30
CA VAL A 124 4.13 5.87 15.48
C VAL A 124 2.88 5.25 16.12
N SER A 125 3.01 4.05 16.68
CA SER A 125 1.90 3.38 17.37
C SER A 125 1.45 4.13 18.62
N LEU A 126 2.37 4.78 19.34
CA LEU A 126 2.05 5.64 20.48
C LEU A 126 1.37 6.94 20.01
N ASP A 127 1.88 7.54 18.94
CA ASP A 127 1.37 8.79 18.38
C ASP A 127 -0.05 8.63 17.81
N ASN A 128 -0.41 7.43 17.35
CA ASN A 128 -1.73 7.10 16.82
C ASN A 128 -2.77 6.69 17.88
N LYS A 129 -2.40 6.55 19.16
CA LYS A 129 -3.37 6.18 20.20
C LYS A 129 -4.49 7.23 20.30
N TYR A 130 -5.67 6.76 20.68
CA TYR A 130 -6.79 7.64 21.03
C TYR A 130 -6.48 8.41 22.32
N ASP A 131 -6.93 9.66 22.40
CA ASP A 131 -6.79 10.47 23.62
C ASP A 131 -7.58 9.86 24.78
N ASN A 132 -8.74 9.26 24.48
CA ASN A 132 -9.50 8.48 25.44
C ASN A 132 -8.83 7.12 25.66
N GLN A 133 -8.28 6.92 26.85
CA GLN A 133 -7.57 5.70 27.26
C GLN A 133 -8.48 4.48 27.41
N ASP A 134 -9.80 4.68 27.58
CA ASP A 134 -10.77 3.60 27.67
C ASP A 134 -11.02 2.93 26.31
N ILE A 135 -10.68 3.61 25.21
CA ILE A 135 -10.83 3.07 23.85
C ILE A 135 -9.55 2.33 23.48
N SER A 136 -9.65 1.00 23.34
CA SER A 136 -8.53 0.18 22.92
C SER A 136 -8.12 0.48 21.47
N TYR A 137 -6.91 1.02 21.29
CA TYR A 137 -6.30 1.20 19.97
C TYR A 137 -5.54 -0.08 19.57
N LYS A 138 -6.07 -0.82 18.58
CA LYS A 138 -5.51 -2.10 18.11
C LYS A 138 -5.04 -2.10 16.65
N GLN A 139 -4.87 -0.93 16.05
CA GLN A 139 -4.40 -0.87 14.66
C GLN A 139 -2.89 -0.94 14.55
N ASN A 140 -2.46 -1.71 13.56
CA ASN A 140 -1.06 -1.84 13.21
C ASN A 140 -0.57 -0.57 12.51
N VAL A 141 0.73 -0.28 12.64
CA VAL A 141 1.33 0.85 11.95
C VAL A 141 1.45 0.56 10.47
N SER A 142 0.87 1.44 9.64
CA SER A 142 0.94 1.33 8.19
C SER A 142 2.27 1.84 7.66
N ILE A 143 2.96 0.98 6.90
CA ILE A 143 4.18 1.26 6.15
C ILE A 143 3.83 1.18 4.67
N ILE A 144 3.77 2.34 4.02
CA ILE A 144 3.12 2.53 2.72
C ILE A 144 4.18 2.69 1.63
N GLY A 145 4.12 1.88 0.58
CA GLY A 145 4.89 2.09 -0.65
C GLY A 145 3.97 2.45 -1.81
N PHE A 146 4.51 2.95 -2.92
CA PHE A 146 3.73 3.30 -4.11
C PHE A 146 3.98 2.32 -5.25
N ASN A 147 2.94 1.65 -5.74
CA ASN A 147 3.08 0.55 -6.72
C ASN A 147 4.03 -0.56 -6.23
N SER A 148 4.10 -0.71 -4.90
CA SER A 148 5.08 -1.53 -4.20
C SER A 148 4.63 -2.99 -4.07
N SER A 149 3.32 -3.25 -4.10
CA SER A 149 2.73 -4.58 -3.91
C SER A 149 3.21 -5.61 -4.93
N ARG A 150 3.48 -5.15 -6.15
CA ARG A 150 3.90 -6.01 -7.26
C ARG A 150 5.42 -6.25 -7.28
N PHE A 151 6.21 -5.25 -6.90
CA PHE A 151 7.66 -5.26 -7.07
C PHE A 151 8.38 -5.21 -5.74
N ASP A 152 8.37 -4.07 -5.06
CA ASP A 152 9.19 -3.85 -3.86
C ASP A 152 8.89 -4.88 -2.76
N GLN A 153 7.61 -5.07 -2.42
CA GLN A 153 7.19 -6.01 -1.38
C GLN A 153 7.63 -7.43 -1.69
N ALA A 154 7.62 -7.83 -2.98
CA ALA A 154 8.11 -9.14 -3.39
C ALA A 154 9.63 -9.27 -3.15
N LEU A 155 10.40 -8.21 -3.40
CA LEU A 155 11.86 -8.21 -3.25
C LEU A 155 12.33 -8.38 -1.80
N PHE A 156 11.63 -7.74 -0.85
CA PHE A 156 11.99 -7.84 0.57
C PHE A 156 11.16 -8.86 1.37
N SER A 157 10.15 -9.50 0.76
CA SER A 157 9.28 -10.47 1.44
C SER A 157 10.05 -11.62 2.10
N LYS A 158 11.13 -12.09 1.47
CA LYS A 158 11.99 -13.15 2.00
C LYS A 158 12.68 -12.73 3.31
N GLN A 159 12.89 -11.43 3.54
CA GLN A 159 13.46 -10.89 4.77
C GLN A 159 12.40 -10.64 5.85
N LEU A 160 11.09 -10.77 5.56
CA LEU A 160 10.00 -10.58 6.53
C LEU A 160 9.74 -11.81 7.42
N HIS A 161 10.56 -12.84 7.31
CA HIS A 161 10.50 -14.01 8.18
C HIS A 161 11.92 -14.39 8.64
N ASN A 162 12.21 -14.19 9.92
CA ASN A 162 13.49 -14.51 10.53
C ASN A 162 13.31 -14.73 12.05
N ASP A 163 14.40 -14.74 12.83
CA ASP A 163 14.34 -14.94 14.28
C ASP A 163 13.72 -13.77 15.05
N LYS A 164 13.73 -12.55 14.50
CA LYS A 164 13.19 -11.34 15.14
C LYS A 164 11.73 -11.09 14.83
N TRP A 165 11.26 -11.38 13.62
CA TRP A 165 9.88 -11.11 13.19
C TRP A 165 9.33 -12.20 12.25
N THR A 166 8.01 -12.25 12.13
CA THR A 166 7.32 -13.21 11.27
C THR A 166 6.13 -12.58 10.55
N ILE A 167 5.88 -13.03 9.32
CA ILE A 167 4.64 -12.75 8.62
C ILE A 167 3.50 -13.43 9.38
N LYS A 168 2.48 -12.66 9.76
CA LYS A 168 1.25 -13.16 10.42
C LYS A 168 0.14 -13.41 9.41
N SER A 169 0.03 -12.53 8.43
CA SER A 169 -0.95 -12.68 7.36
C SER A 169 -0.46 -12.00 6.09
N PHE A 170 -0.91 -12.55 4.97
CA PHE A 170 -0.76 -11.98 3.65
C PHE A 170 -2.14 -11.99 3.00
N ILE A 171 -2.58 -10.84 2.47
CA ILE A 171 -3.87 -10.71 1.83
C ILE A 171 -3.68 -10.20 0.41
N GLY A 172 -4.26 -10.91 -0.55
CA GLY A 172 -4.13 -10.65 -1.98
C GLY A 172 -3.54 -11.84 -2.72
N SER A 173 -3.16 -11.63 -3.97
CA SER A 173 -2.46 -12.61 -4.80
C SER A 173 -1.09 -12.09 -5.20
N TYR A 174 -0.23 -13.00 -5.70
CA TYR A 174 1.06 -12.61 -6.27
C TYR A 174 0.84 -11.63 -7.44
N GLY A 175 1.36 -10.40 -7.30
CA GLY A 175 1.20 -9.31 -8.26
C GLY A 175 0.04 -8.35 -7.99
N GLN A 176 -0.85 -8.68 -7.05
CA GLN A 176 -1.92 -7.80 -6.54
C GLN A 176 -2.06 -7.97 -5.01
N GLY A 177 -0.92 -7.89 -4.31
CA GLY A 177 -0.88 -7.93 -2.85
C GLY A 177 -1.57 -6.70 -2.28
N LYS A 178 -2.50 -6.90 -1.34
CA LYS A 178 -3.17 -5.79 -0.66
C LYS A 178 -2.47 -5.42 0.64
N GLN A 179 -2.01 -6.42 1.39
CA GLN A 179 -1.43 -6.21 2.70
C GLN A 179 -0.54 -7.38 3.11
N ILE A 180 0.57 -7.05 3.77
CA ILE A 180 1.43 -7.99 4.49
C ILE A 180 1.51 -7.53 5.95
N ILE A 181 1.06 -8.35 6.88
CA ILE A 181 1.17 -8.07 8.32
C ILE A 181 2.38 -8.81 8.86
N VAL A 182 3.29 -8.06 9.50
CA VAL A 182 4.51 -8.60 10.08
C VAL A 182 4.53 -8.26 11.58
N GLU A 183 4.82 -9.26 12.40
CA GLU A 183 4.86 -9.15 13.85
C GLU A 183 6.29 -9.36 14.35
N HIS A 184 6.77 -8.44 15.18
CA HIS A 184 8.00 -8.62 15.92
C HIS A 184 7.77 -9.63 17.06
N LYS A 185 8.53 -10.74 17.05
CA LYS A 185 8.26 -11.90 17.93
C LYS A 185 8.37 -11.57 19.42
N GLN A 186 9.32 -10.70 19.81
CA GLN A 186 9.53 -10.34 21.22
C GLN A 186 8.58 -9.25 21.74
N THR A 187 8.34 -8.18 20.96
CA THR A 187 7.54 -7.04 21.43
C THR A 187 6.07 -7.17 21.05
N HIS A 188 5.71 -8.16 20.24
CA HIS A 188 4.38 -8.34 19.62
C HIS A 188 3.87 -7.12 18.83
N GLN A 189 4.76 -6.17 18.51
CA GLN A 189 4.42 -5.03 17.68
C GLN A 189 4.15 -5.50 16.27
N GLN A 190 3.02 -5.08 15.70
CA GLN A 190 2.66 -5.38 14.32
C GLN A 190 2.80 -4.13 13.44
N ILE A 191 3.29 -4.36 12.23
CA ILE A 191 3.33 -3.38 11.13
C ILE A 191 2.65 -3.98 9.90
N ASN A 192 2.02 -3.11 9.11
CA ASN A 192 1.34 -3.48 7.88
C ASN A 192 2.04 -2.84 6.69
N PHE A 193 2.64 -3.66 5.82
CA PHE A 193 3.06 -3.19 4.51
C PHE A 193 1.85 -3.14 3.58
N ILE A 194 1.56 -1.95 3.06
CA ILE A 194 0.43 -1.69 2.15
C ILE A 194 0.89 -0.84 0.97
N ASP A 195 0.10 -0.88 -0.10
CA ASP A 195 0.33 -0.08 -1.30
C ASP A 195 -0.63 1.10 -1.33
N ALA A 196 -0.11 2.31 -1.57
CA ALA A 196 -0.93 3.51 -1.77
C ALA A 196 -1.94 3.33 -2.91
N MET A 197 -1.58 2.57 -3.96
CA MET A 197 -2.46 2.28 -5.10
C MET A 197 -3.70 1.44 -4.72
N ASN A 198 -3.75 0.83 -3.53
CA ASN A 198 -4.99 0.20 -3.06
C ASN A 198 -6.10 1.23 -2.80
N TYR A 199 -5.74 2.50 -2.61
CA TYR A 199 -6.64 3.60 -2.26
C TYR A 199 -6.88 4.57 -3.42
N THR A 200 -6.31 4.33 -4.59
CA THR A 200 -6.43 5.19 -5.76
C THR A 200 -6.77 4.38 -7.00
N GLN A 201 -7.10 5.06 -8.09
CA GLN A 201 -7.02 4.43 -9.40
C GLN A 201 -5.55 4.23 -9.79
N PRO A 202 -5.24 3.26 -10.68
CA PRO A 202 -3.89 3.07 -11.18
C PRO A 202 -3.36 4.36 -11.81
N THR A 203 -2.27 4.88 -11.26
CA THR A 203 -1.65 6.15 -11.68
C THR A 203 -0.15 6.11 -11.38
N ASP A 204 0.61 7.05 -11.93
CA ASP A 204 2.01 7.26 -11.56
C ASP A 204 2.14 8.20 -10.35
N LEU A 205 3.31 8.19 -9.71
CA LEU A 205 3.53 8.96 -8.48
C LEU A 205 3.39 10.48 -8.71
N ALA A 206 3.77 10.98 -9.89
CA ALA A 206 3.71 12.41 -10.19
C ALA A 206 2.24 12.86 -10.35
N SER A 207 1.44 12.10 -11.07
CA SER A 207 -0.01 12.29 -11.19
C SER A 207 -0.70 12.16 -9.82
N PHE A 208 -0.32 11.17 -9.00
CA PHE A 208 -0.82 11.04 -7.62
C PHE A 208 -0.52 12.29 -6.77
N ALA A 209 0.73 12.76 -6.81
CA ALA A 209 1.15 13.95 -6.08
C ALA A 209 0.42 15.21 -6.56
N LYS A 210 0.12 15.31 -7.86
CA LYS A 210 -0.61 16.43 -8.44
C LYS A 210 -2.10 16.40 -8.11
N ASP A 211 -2.74 15.24 -8.21
CA ASP A 211 -4.19 15.11 -8.08
C ASP A 211 -4.65 15.18 -6.61
N PHE A 212 -3.81 14.71 -5.69
CA PHE A 212 -4.13 14.63 -4.27
C PHE A 212 -3.29 15.56 -3.40
N GLY A 213 -2.20 16.14 -3.90
CA GLY A 213 -1.41 17.15 -3.19
C GLY A 213 -1.88 18.58 -3.39
N ASN A 214 -1.03 19.54 -3.02
CA ASN A 214 -1.28 20.97 -3.17
C ASN A 214 -0.42 21.57 -4.30
N LYS A 215 -0.65 22.84 -4.65
CA LYS A 215 0.12 23.54 -5.71
C LYS A 215 1.62 23.62 -5.43
N ASP A 216 2.01 23.55 -4.16
CA ASP A 216 3.40 23.65 -3.69
C ASP A 216 4.06 22.28 -3.51
N ASN A 217 3.44 21.18 -3.98
CA ASN A 217 4.03 19.87 -3.83
C ASN A 217 5.36 19.79 -4.59
N GLU A 218 6.41 19.40 -3.87
CA GLU A 218 7.76 19.25 -4.42
C GLU A 218 7.74 18.27 -5.60
N SER A 219 8.42 18.63 -6.69
CA SER A 219 8.56 17.75 -7.86
C SER A 219 9.39 16.53 -7.49
N LYS A 220 9.04 15.35 -8.04
CA LYS A 220 9.73 14.07 -7.85
C LYS A 220 11.22 14.08 -8.23
N GLY A 221 11.72 15.15 -8.86
CA GLY A 221 13.06 15.20 -9.42
C GLY A 221 13.21 14.21 -10.60
N LEU A 222 14.42 14.11 -11.16
CA LEU A 222 14.69 13.29 -12.34
C LEU A 222 15.88 12.37 -12.09
N PHE A 223 15.68 11.06 -12.27
CA PHE A 223 16.74 10.06 -12.09
C PHE A 223 16.82 9.08 -13.26
N PRO A 224 18.03 8.73 -13.76
CA PRO A 224 18.20 7.86 -14.91
C PRO A 224 18.17 6.37 -14.51
N TYR A 225 16.97 5.82 -14.31
CA TYR A 225 16.79 4.42 -13.90
C TYR A 225 17.45 3.40 -14.84
N GLU A 226 17.41 3.62 -16.16
CA GLU A 226 18.02 2.69 -17.14
C GLU A 226 19.55 2.85 -17.24
N GLY A 227 20.11 3.95 -16.70
CA GLY A 227 21.56 4.20 -16.69
C GLY A 227 22.32 3.38 -15.64
N ILE A 228 21.62 2.81 -14.66
CA ILE A 228 22.18 2.03 -13.57
C ILE A 228 21.81 0.55 -13.72
N THR A 229 22.83 -0.30 -13.80
CA THR A 229 22.72 -1.75 -13.95
C THR A 229 23.44 -2.47 -12.83
N TYR A 230 23.21 -3.78 -12.72
CA TYR A 230 23.94 -4.63 -11.77
C TYR A 230 25.46 -4.56 -11.93
N ASP A 231 25.96 -4.41 -13.16
CA ASP A 231 27.39 -4.44 -13.44
C ASP A 231 28.06 -3.07 -13.26
N ASN A 232 27.32 -1.98 -13.48
CA ASN A 232 27.91 -0.64 -13.51
C ASN A 232 27.61 0.23 -12.27
N TYR A 233 26.66 -0.15 -11.41
CA TYR A 233 26.12 0.77 -10.39
C TYR A 233 27.21 1.43 -9.54
N ASN A 234 28.20 0.66 -9.06
CA ASN A 234 29.21 1.20 -8.17
C ASN A 234 30.12 2.20 -8.90
N TYR A 235 30.54 1.86 -10.12
CA TYR A 235 31.38 2.71 -10.96
C TYR A 235 30.63 3.96 -11.42
N GLU A 236 29.35 3.86 -11.77
CA GLU A 236 28.56 5.02 -12.19
C GLU A 236 28.20 5.94 -11.05
N LEU A 237 27.85 5.41 -9.87
CA LEU A 237 27.34 6.20 -8.75
C LEU A 237 28.44 6.91 -7.95
N ILE A 238 29.69 6.40 -7.95
CA ILE A 238 30.81 7.06 -7.25
C ILE A 238 31.30 8.34 -7.96
N LYS A 239 30.91 8.56 -9.21
CA LYS A 239 31.38 9.72 -9.98
C LYS A 239 30.78 11.01 -9.45
N SER A 240 31.58 12.06 -9.45
CA SER A 240 31.17 13.44 -9.17
C SER A 240 30.55 14.14 -10.39
N GLN A 241 30.86 13.67 -11.61
CA GLN A 241 30.27 14.23 -12.82
C GLN A 241 28.77 13.90 -12.91
N HIS A 242 27.98 14.80 -13.49
CA HIS A 242 26.55 14.58 -13.72
C HIS A 242 26.29 13.41 -14.69
N PHE A 243 25.10 12.81 -14.66
CA PHE A 243 24.66 11.87 -15.68
C PHE A 243 24.55 12.59 -17.03
N SER A 244 24.91 11.90 -18.11
CA SER A 244 24.69 12.44 -19.45
C SER A 244 23.20 12.40 -19.78
N ILE A 245 22.72 13.32 -20.61
CA ILE A 245 21.31 13.36 -21.05
C ILE A 245 20.83 12.02 -21.62
N ARG A 246 21.72 11.26 -22.28
CA ARG A 246 21.42 9.94 -22.86
C ARG A 246 21.11 8.89 -21.80
N ALA A 247 21.61 9.03 -20.57
CA ALA A 247 21.31 8.09 -19.48
C ALA A 247 19.84 8.12 -19.07
N PHE A 248 19.12 9.20 -19.37
CA PHE A 248 17.69 9.37 -19.07
C PHE A 248 16.76 8.84 -20.17
N ASN A 249 17.30 8.43 -21.31
CA ASN A 249 16.49 7.84 -22.37
C ASN A 249 15.90 6.52 -21.91
N SER A 250 14.59 6.36 -22.04
CA SER A 250 13.89 5.11 -21.74
C SER A 250 13.63 4.34 -23.02
N MET A 251 14.29 3.18 -23.15
CA MET A 251 14.00 2.25 -24.25
C MET A 251 12.61 1.63 -24.10
N LEU A 252 12.18 1.37 -22.85
CA LEU A 252 10.88 0.76 -22.58
C LEU A 252 9.71 1.65 -22.97
N LYS A 253 9.82 2.96 -22.72
CA LYS A 253 8.77 3.94 -23.04
C LYS A 253 8.98 4.62 -24.39
N ASN A 254 10.06 4.26 -25.11
CA ASN A 254 10.53 4.95 -26.31
C ASN A 254 10.52 6.48 -26.14
N LYS A 255 11.04 6.95 -24.99
CA LYS A 255 11.01 8.36 -24.59
C LYS A 255 12.43 8.87 -24.37
N THR A 256 12.75 10.01 -24.96
CA THR A 256 14.00 10.73 -24.71
C THR A 256 13.78 11.86 -23.72
N MET A 257 14.84 12.24 -23.01
CA MET A 257 14.86 13.42 -22.14
C MET A 257 14.77 14.68 -23.00
N SER A 258 13.99 15.68 -22.56
CA SER A 258 14.00 17.01 -23.17
C SER A 258 15.18 17.83 -22.62
N ASP A 259 15.63 18.83 -23.37
CA ASP A 259 16.71 19.72 -22.90
C ASP A 259 16.30 20.49 -21.64
N ASP A 260 15.04 20.94 -21.58
CA ASP A 260 14.49 21.66 -20.42
C ASP A 260 14.47 20.77 -19.16
N ASP A 261 13.99 19.53 -19.27
CA ASP A 261 14.00 18.57 -18.17
C ASP A 261 15.45 18.26 -17.73
N TYR A 262 16.38 18.18 -18.68
CA TYR A 262 17.78 17.93 -18.37
C TYR A 262 18.44 19.11 -17.65
N LEU A 263 18.08 20.36 -17.99
CA LEU A 263 18.50 21.54 -17.24
C LEU A 263 17.95 21.53 -15.82
N LEU A 264 16.70 21.10 -15.62
CA LEU A 264 16.14 20.91 -14.27
C LEU A 264 16.96 19.90 -13.47
N TYR A 265 17.28 18.75 -14.06
CA TYR A 265 18.17 17.76 -13.45
C TYR A 265 19.53 18.36 -13.05
N LEU A 266 20.21 19.08 -13.95
CA LEU A 266 21.51 19.68 -13.67
C LEU A 266 21.44 20.74 -12.56
N SER A 267 20.36 21.50 -12.51
CA SER A 267 20.15 22.54 -11.50
C SER A 267 20.01 21.98 -10.09
N ASP A 268 19.49 20.76 -9.96
CA ASP A 268 19.34 20.05 -8.70
C ASP A 268 20.61 19.24 -8.36
N ALA A 269 21.09 18.44 -9.32
CA ALA A 269 22.22 17.53 -9.14
C ALA A 269 23.52 18.23 -8.75
N LYS A 270 23.71 19.51 -9.10
CA LYS A 270 24.89 20.31 -8.72
C LYS A 270 25.09 20.46 -7.21
N ASN A 271 24.03 20.24 -6.42
CA ASN A 271 24.07 20.37 -4.96
C ASN A 271 24.66 19.13 -4.27
N TYR A 272 24.99 18.08 -5.04
CA TYR A 272 25.43 16.79 -4.53
C TYR A 272 26.84 16.46 -5.03
N ALA A 273 27.70 15.98 -4.12
CA ALA A 273 29.10 15.73 -4.43
C ALA A 273 29.28 14.53 -5.38
N THR A 274 28.45 13.50 -5.21
CA THR A 274 28.46 12.30 -6.04
C THR A 274 27.05 11.93 -6.51
N ARG A 275 26.97 11.08 -7.54
CA ARG A 275 25.70 10.51 -7.98
C ARG A 275 25.06 9.59 -6.94
N TRP A 276 25.84 9.03 -6.00
CA TRP A 276 25.34 8.33 -4.82
C TRP A 276 24.56 9.28 -3.90
N ASP A 277 25.11 10.46 -3.61
CA ASP A 277 24.45 11.46 -2.77
C ASP A 277 23.16 11.96 -3.43
N TYR A 278 23.19 12.13 -4.75
CA TYR A 278 21.99 12.45 -5.53
C TYR A 278 20.95 11.32 -5.52
N LEU A 279 21.37 10.06 -5.65
CA LEU A 279 20.47 8.90 -5.55
C LEU A 279 19.79 8.83 -4.17
N GLN A 280 20.54 9.10 -3.10
CA GLN A 280 19.97 9.17 -1.76
C GLN A 280 18.90 10.24 -1.69
N HIS A 281 19.23 11.49 -2.05
CA HIS A 281 18.28 12.59 -2.06
C HIS A 281 17.02 12.28 -2.88
N TYR A 282 17.21 11.72 -4.08
CA TYR A 282 16.11 11.34 -4.97
C TYR A 282 15.15 10.32 -4.32
N ASN A 283 15.69 9.27 -3.70
CA ASN A 283 14.86 8.28 -3.02
C ASN A 283 14.13 8.86 -1.80
N GLU A 284 14.77 9.80 -1.09
CA GLU A 284 14.14 10.50 0.02
C GLU A 284 12.96 11.36 -0.45
N LEU A 285 13.13 12.13 -1.53
CA LEU A 285 12.05 12.90 -2.17
C LEU A 285 10.88 12.00 -2.61
N ASP A 286 11.17 10.83 -3.18
CA ASP A 286 10.15 9.85 -3.57
C ASP A 286 9.23 9.45 -2.39
N THR A 287 9.75 9.46 -1.17
CA THR A 287 8.95 9.20 0.04
C THR A 287 8.25 10.44 0.58
N GLN A 288 8.90 11.61 0.53
CA GLN A 288 8.34 12.85 1.06
C GLN A 288 7.16 13.36 0.22
N ILE A 289 7.22 13.23 -1.11
CA ILE A 289 6.16 13.68 -2.02
C ILE A 289 4.81 12.97 -1.79
N MET A 290 4.84 11.78 -1.19
CA MET A 290 3.64 11.01 -0.87
C MET A 290 2.92 11.47 0.41
N ILE A 291 3.60 12.18 1.32
CA ILE A 291 3.05 12.55 2.64
C ILE A 291 1.77 13.37 2.49
N GLN A 292 1.85 14.48 1.77
CA GLN A 292 0.71 15.40 1.64
C GLN A 292 -0.48 14.79 0.86
N PRO A 293 -0.27 14.11 -0.29
CA PRO A 293 -1.34 13.36 -0.95
C PRO A 293 -2.06 12.35 -0.06
N LEU A 294 -1.32 11.56 0.73
CA LEU A 294 -1.90 10.58 1.65
C LEU A 294 -2.66 11.26 2.78
N ASP A 295 -2.13 12.33 3.35
CA ASP A 295 -2.83 13.14 4.36
C ASP A 295 -4.15 13.70 3.81
N ASN A 296 -4.13 14.23 2.59
CA ASN A 296 -5.32 14.75 1.93
C ASN A 296 -6.35 13.64 1.68
N LEU A 297 -5.92 12.44 1.28
CA LEU A 297 -6.80 11.28 1.15
C LEU A 297 -7.41 10.86 2.48
N ILE A 298 -6.60 10.70 3.53
CA ILE A 298 -7.07 10.35 4.88
C ILE A 298 -8.11 11.38 5.35
N ASN A 299 -7.82 12.67 5.19
CA ASN A 299 -8.73 13.75 5.55
C ASN A 299 -10.06 13.70 4.76
N ARG A 300 -10.04 13.35 3.46
CA ARG A 300 -11.26 13.20 2.65
C ARG A 300 -12.16 12.07 3.16
N PHE A 301 -11.59 10.93 3.54
CA PHE A 301 -12.38 9.84 4.13
C PHE A 301 -12.89 10.19 5.53
N TYR A 302 -12.07 10.89 6.31
CA TYR A 302 -12.45 11.34 7.64
C TYR A 302 -13.68 12.27 7.64
N GLN A 303 -13.90 13.08 6.59
CA GLN A 303 -15.11 13.91 6.45
C GLN A 303 -16.42 13.11 6.52
N TYR A 304 -16.37 11.81 6.23
CA TYR A 304 -17.51 10.91 6.31
C TYR A 304 -17.49 10.03 7.56
N ASN A 305 -16.66 10.35 8.54
CA ASN A 305 -16.34 9.47 9.66
C ASN A 305 -15.94 8.08 9.13
N VAL A 306 -14.89 8.03 8.31
CA VAL A 306 -14.27 6.77 7.87
C VAL A 306 -12.76 6.88 8.03
N ASP A 307 -12.16 5.94 8.75
CA ASP A 307 -10.72 5.78 8.82
C ASP A 307 -10.19 5.06 7.58
N MET A 308 -9.54 5.79 6.67
CA MET A 308 -9.06 5.23 5.40
C MET A 308 -8.19 3.97 5.59
N LEU A 309 -7.31 3.96 6.60
CA LEU A 309 -6.32 2.90 6.80
C LEU A 309 -6.85 1.71 7.59
N SER A 310 -8.03 1.83 8.22
CA SER A 310 -8.77 0.67 8.77
C SER A 310 -9.20 -0.32 7.70
N PHE A 311 -9.42 0.17 6.47
CA PHE A 311 -9.91 -0.64 5.39
C PHE A 311 -8.82 -0.92 4.36
N MET A 312 -8.98 -2.05 3.67
CA MET A 312 -7.93 -2.59 2.80
C MET A 312 -7.89 -1.98 1.39
N SER A 313 -8.89 -1.17 1.02
CA SER A 313 -8.97 -0.61 -0.33
C SER A 313 -9.92 0.59 -0.42
N PHE A 314 -9.79 1.34 -1.51
CA PHE A 314 -10.71 2.41 -1.89
C PHE A 314 -12.17 1.94 -1.92
N ALA A 315 -12.44 0.77 -2.50
CA ALA A 315 -13.80 0.22 -2.58
C ALA A 315 -14.37 -0.14 -1.19
N ALA A 316 -13.54 -0.68 -0.30
CA ALA A 316 -13.95 -0.98 1.08
C ALA A 316 -14.27 0.32 1.84
N ASN A 317 -13.43 1.35 1.69
CA ASN A 317 -13.70 2.67 2.24
C ASN A 317 -14.99 3.30 1.68
N ALA A 318 -15.21 3.21 0.36
CA ALA A 318 -16.43 3.73 -0.27
C ALA A 318 -17.70 3.02 0.25
N ASN A 319 -17.61 1.70 0.47
CA ASN A 319 -18.69 0.96 1.12
C ASN A 319 -18.91 1.42 2.57
N ALA A 320 -17.84 1.66 3.33
CA ALA A 320 -17.95 2.20 4.68
C ALA A 320 -18.64 3.57 4.70
N ILE A 321 -18.29 4.47 3.77
CA ILE A 321 -18.99 5.77 3.61
C ILE A 321 -20.48 5.55 3.34
N LYS A 322 -20.83 4.63 2.44
CA LYS A 322 -22.22 4.33 2.12
C LYS A 322 -23.01 3.91 3.37
N TYR A 323 -22.41 3.05 4.21
CA TYR A 323 -23.03 2.65 5.47
C TYR A 323 -23.10 3.79 6.49
N ALA A 324 -22.02 4.57 6.64
CA ALA A 324 -22.01 5.74 7.52
C ALA A 324 -23.13 6.73 7.19
N ILE A 325 -23.39 6.96 5.89
CA ILE A 325 -24.49 7.83 5.44
C ILE A 325 -25.85 7.17 5.66
N ALA A 326 -26.00 5.88 5.35
CA ALA A 326 -27.28 5.17 5.48
C ALA A 326 -27.76 5.07 6.94
N TYR A 327 -26.83 4.99 7.89
CA TYR A 327 -27.10 4.87 9.31
C TYR A 327 -26.83 6.17 10.09
N LYS A 328 -26.68 7.32 9.43
CA LYS A 328 -26.34 8.59 10.09
C LYS A 328 -27.39 9.01 11.15
N ASP A 329 -28.65 8.65 10.93
CA ASP A 329 -29.79 8.95 11.80
C ASP A 329 -30.17 7.74 12.67
N PHE A 330 -29.32 6.71 12.71
CA PHE A 330 -29.51 5.51 13.51
C PHE A 330 -28.99 5.73 14.93
N ASP A 331 -29.88 5.68 15.91
CA ASP A 331 -29.64 5.86 17.34
C ASP A 331 -30.00 4.57 18.08
N LEU A 332 -28.99 3.93 18.65
CA LEU A 332 -29.15 2.69 19.41
C LEU A 332 -30.01 2.85 20.68
N ASN A 333 -30.22 4.08 21.14
CA ASN A 333 -30.96 4.36 22.37
C ASN A 333 -32.43 4.70 22.11
N VAL A 334 -32.85 4.74 20.84
CA VAL A 334 -34.23 5.08 20.46
C VAL A 334 -34.95 3.82 20.00
N SER A 335 -36.14 3.58 20.56
CA SER A 335 -37.07 2.60 20.00
C SER A 335 -37.63 3.13 18.68
N TYR A 336 -37.20 2.52 17.57
CA TYR A 336 -37.79 2.76 16.27
C TYR A 336 -39.19 2.12 16.20
N PRO A 337 -40.24 2.88 15.83
CA PRO A 337 -41.56 2.30 15.66
C PRO A 337 -41.53 1.27 14.53
N GLN A 338 -42.12 0.09 14.74
CA GLN A 338 -42.17 -1.02 13.75
C GLN A 338 -42.78 -0.61 12.40
N SER A 339 -43.56 0.47 12.37
CA SER A 339 -44.06 1.07 11.13
C SER A 339 -44.27 2.57 11.30
N GLN A 340 -43.81 3.37 10.35
CA GLN A 340 -44.38 4.69 10.14
C GLN A 340 -45.68 4.50 9.37
N SER A 341 -46.76 5.21 9.71
CA SER A 341 -48.09 5.04 9.07
C SER A 341 -48.12 5.27 7.55
N LYS A 342 -46.99 5.68 6.95
CA LYS A 342 -46.79 5.93 5.52
C LYS A 342 -45.90 4.91 4.81
N SER A 343 -45.25 3.98 5.52
CA SER A 343 -44.43 2.93 4.86
C SER A 343 -45.35 1.86 4.28
N LYS A 344 -45.29 1.63 2.97
CA LYS A 344 -45.96 0.48 2.36
C LYS A 344 -45.27 -0.80 2.86
N PRO A 345 -45.99 -1.74 3.51
CA PRO A 345 -45.43 -3.03 3.85
C PRO A 345 -44.89 -3.71 2.60
N PHE A 346 -43.74 -4.37 2.72
CA PHE A 346 -43.31 -5.26 1.65
C PHE A 346 -44.26 -6.46 1.61
N THR A 347 -45.04 -6.58 0.54
CA THR A 347 -45.86 -7.77 0.29
C THR A 347 -45.08 -8.69 -0.64
N LEU A 348 -44.75 -9.89 -0.17
CA LEU A 348 -44.12 -10.90 -1.01
C LEU A 348 -45.13 -11.39 -2.06
N SER A 349 -44.98 -10.95 -3.30
CA SER A 349 -45.80 -11.45 -4.41
C SER A 349 -45.22 -12.73 -5.00
N GLN A 350 -46.09 -13.60 -5.52
CA GLN A 350 -45.68 -14.81 -6.25
C GLN A 350 -44.73 -14.49 -7.42
N SER A 351 -44.96 -13.38 -8.14
CA SER A 351 -44.10 -12.98 -9.25
C SER A 351 -42.68 -12.60 -8.80
N TYR A 352 -42.57 -11.87 -7.69
CA TYR A 352 -41.29 -11.52 -7.08
C TYR A 352 -40.56 -12.77 -6.57
N TRP A 353 -41.29 -13.67 -5.91
CA TRP A 353 -40.78 -14.95 -5.42
C TRP A 353 -40.18 -15.79 -6.56
N ASN A 354 -40.97 -16.01 -7.63
CA ASN A 354 -40.55 -16.80 -8.78
C ASN A 354 -39.29 -16.20 -9.42
N TYR A 355 -39.26 -14.87 -9.58
CA TYR A 355 -38.10 -14.17 -10.11
C TYR A 355 -36.84 -14.41 -9.26
N LYS A 356 -36.94 -14.35 -7.93
CA LYS A 356 -35.82 -14.59 -7.03
C LYS A 356 -35.35 -16.04 -7.06
N VAL A 357 -36.26 -17.00 -6.92
CA VAL A 357 -35.93 -18.45 -6.93
C VAL A 357 -35.21 -18.83 -8.23
N ILE A 358 -35.73 -18.38 -9.39
CA ILE A 358 -35.10 -18.62 -10.70
C ILE A 358 -33.72 -17.96 -10.76
N GLY A 359 -33.62 -16.70 -10.33
CA GLY A 359 -32.36 -15.94 -10.34
C GLY A 359 -31.26 -16.60 -9.51
N TYR A 360 -31.58 -17.11 -8.32
CA TYR A 360 -30.61 -17.84 -7.48
C TYR A 360 -30.26 -19.21 -8.07
N SER A 361 -31.23 -19.94 -8.63
CA SER A 361 -30.97 -21.21 -9.32
C SER A 361 -29.97 -21.05 -10.47
N ILE A 362 -30.10 -19.99 -11.27
CA ILE A 362 -29.16 -19.69 -12.37
C ILE A 362 -27.76 -19.38 -11.82
N GLN A 363 -27.67 -18.60 -10.73
CA GLN A 363 -26.39 -18.27 -10.10
C GLN A 363 -25.68 -19.51 -9.56
N ASP A 364 -26.40 -20.41 -8.89
CA ASP A 364 -25.85 -21.64 -8.32
C ASP A 364 -25.38 -22.60 -9.41
N LYS A 365 -26.14 -22.76 -10.49
CA LYS A 365 -25.73 -23.55 -11.66
C LYS A 365 -24.45 -22.98 -12.29
N LYS A 366 -24.36 -21.65 -12.47
CA LYS A 366 -23.17 -20.98 -13.02
C LYS A 366 -21.93 -21.14 -12.12
N LYS A 367 -22.13 -21.36 -10.82
CA LYS A 367 -21.05 -21.57 -9.83
C LYS A 367 -20.84 -23.04 -9.47
N HIS A 368 -21.48 -23.98 -10.18
CA HIS A 368 -21.40 -25.42 -9.95
C HIS A 368 -21.69 -25.83 -8.49
N ARG A 369 -22.63 -25.15 -7.81
CA ARG A 369 -23.07 -25.51 -6.46
C ARG A 369 -24.12 -26.63 -6.50
N LYS A 370 -24.21 -27.42 -5.42
CA LYS A 370 -25.28 -28.42 -5.26
C LYS A 370 -26.62 -27.68 -5.08
N THR A 371 -27.65 -28.07 -5.84
CA THR A 371 -28.97 -27.41 -5.83
C THR A 371 -30.08 -28.27 -5.23
N ASN A 372 -29.72 -29.43 -4.66
CA ASN A 372 -30.64 -30.50 -4.29
C ASN A 372 -31.64 -30.10 -3.18
N TYR A 373 -31.29 -29.07 -2.41
CA TYR A 373 -32.07 -28.56 -1.27
C TYR A 373 -32.34 -27.07 -1.39
N ASN A 374 -32.27 -26.53 -2.62
CA ASN A 374 -32.62 -25.14 -2.83
C ASN A 374 -34.12 -24.94 -2.67
N VAL A 375 -34.48 -23.77 -2.16
CA VAL A 375 -35.85 -23.29 -2.11
C VAL A 375 -36.47 -23.33 -3.51
N ALA A 376 -37.67 -23.87 -3.60
CA ALA A 376 -38.43 -24.05 -4.83
C ALA A 376 -39.54 -23.01 -4.98
N ILE A 377 -40.06 -22.88 -6.20
CA ILE A 377 -41.22 -22.02 -6.49
C ILE A 377 -42.43 -22.40 -5.63
N ASN A 378 -42.59 -23.71 -5.36
CA ASN A 378 -43.70 -24.27 -4.61
C ASN A 378 -43.64 -23.95 -3.10
N ASP A 379 -42.49 -23.49 -2.58
CA ASP A 379 -42.35 -23.13 -1.17
C ASP A 379 -42.95 -21.74 -0.85
N TYR A 380 -43.55 -21.08 -1.84
CA TYR A 380 -44.06 -19.71 -1.74
C TYR A 380 -44.98 -19.50 -0.54
N GLU A 381 -45.98 -20.36 -0.33
CA GLU A 381 -46.97 -20.17 0.74
C GLU A 381 -46.31 -20.21 2.13
N TYR A 382 -45.39 -21.16 2.33
CA TYR A 382 -44.63 -21.27 3.58
C TYR A 382 -43.82 -20.00 3.86
N TYR A 383 -43.09 -19.49 2.87
CA TYR A 383 -42.28 -18.28 3.06
C TYR A 383 -43.14 -17.02 3.14
N LYS A 384 -44.27 -16.95 2.41
CA LYS A 384 -45.21 -15.84 2.53
C LYS A 384 -45.77 -15.74 3.95
N ASP A 385 -46.22 -16.86 4.51
CA ASP A 385 -46.69 -16.93 5.89
C ASP A 385 -45.56 -16.55 6.88
N LEU A 386 -44.33 -17.02 6.64
CA LEU A 386 -43.18 -16.64 7.45
C LEU A 386 -42.91 -15.12 7.40
N PHE A 387 -42.98 -14.49 6.23
CA PHE A 387 -42.81 -13.03 6.08
C PHE A 387 -43.94 -12.23 6.73
N ASP A 388 -45.17 -12.75 6.70
CA ASP A 388 -46.36 -12.10 7.26
C ASP A 388 -46.40 -12.23 8.81
N THR A 389 -45.87 -13.33 9.37
CA THR A 389 -45.95 -13.65 10.81
C THR A 389 -44.66 -13.36 11.59
N SER A 390 -43.51 -13.30 10.92
CA SER A 390 -42.23 -13.05 11.59
C SER A 390 -42.07 -11.58 11.92
N ASN A 391 -42.02 -11.26 13.21
CA ASN A 391 -41.60 -9.96 13.69
C ASN A 391 -40.08 -9.92 13.88
N CYS A 392 -39.44 -8.84 13.43
CA CYS A 392 -38.07 -8.54 13.83
C CYS A 392 -38.09 -8.07 15.29
N ALA A 393 -37.55 -8.87 16.21
CA ALA A 393 -37.18 -8.40 17.54
C ALA A 393 -35.81 -7.74 17.40
N ILE A 394 -35.74 -6.43 17.61
CA ILE A 394 -34.48 -5.67 17.69
C ILE A 394 -34.13 -5.53 19.16
#